data_AF-A0A969YSB6-F1
#
_entry.id   AF-A0A969YSB6-F1
#
_cell.length_a   1.000
_cell.length_b   1.000
_cell.length_c   1.000
_cell.angle_alpha   90.00
_cell.angle_beta   90.00
_cell.angle_gamma   90.00
#
_symmetry.space_group_name_H-M   'P 1'
#
loop_
_entity.id
_entity.type
_entity.pdbx_description
1 polymer ?
#
loop_
_entity_poly.entity_id
_entity_poly.type
_entity_poly.pdbx_seq_one_letter_code
_entity_poly.pdbx_strand_id
1 'polypeptide(L)'
;MIDFFMKGGAIMWPIFFCSIGALALIIAKGLQFQSVLRNLSPSPDLVLEKQPAEVGPIIEGIEKGLDEKQVAFIGSRQIRGLEKGLGILSLISVIAPLLGFTGTVTGMIQAFMVIASHSGGRVEPSMVAGGIYEALIT
;
A
#
# COMPACT_ATOMS: atom_id res chain seq x y z
N MET A 1 -15.66 7.42 17.09
CA MET A 1 -14.68 7.07 16.02
C MET A 1 -15.27 7.33 14.65
N ILE A 2 -16.51 6.86 14.38
CA ILE A 2 -17.27 7.22 13.15
C ILE A 2 -17.49 8.74 13.04
N ASP A 3 -17.71 9.45 14.15
CA ASP A 3 -17.88 10.92 14.12
C ASP A 3 -16.60 11.67 13.69
N PHE A 4 -15.42 11.12 13.97
CA PHE A 4 -14.15 11.67 13.47
C PHE A 4 -13.98 11.36 11.98
N PHE A 5 -14.47 10.20 11.55
CA PHE A 5 -14.43 9.81 10.15
C PHE A 5 -15.33 10.68 9.26
N MET A 6 -16.53 10.98 9.76
CA MET A 6 -17.46 11.89 9.09
C MET A 6 -16.98 13.35 9.10
N LYS A 7 -16.15 13.72 10.08
CA LYS A 7 -15.49 15.02 10.13
C LYS A 7 -14.36 15.13 9.11
N GLY A 8 -13.52 14.11 8.88
CA GLY A 8 -12.41 14.19 7.91
C GLY A 8 -12.79 14.38 6.42
N GLY A 9 -14.07 14.64 6.13
CA GLY A 9 -14.56 14.99 4.80
C GLY A 9 -14.50 13.85 3.78
N ALA A 10 -14.73 14.21 2.51
CA ALA A 10 -14.83 13.25 1.41
C ALA A 10 -13.51 12.50 1.12
N ILE A 11 -12.36 13.09 1.47
CA ILE A 11 -11.03 12.55 1.15
C ILE A 11 -10.65 11.36 2.06
N MET A 12 -11.30 11.23 3.22
CA MET A 12 -11.06 10.14 4.15
C MET A 12 -11.51 8.77 3.62
N TRP A 13 -12.54 8.73 2.78
CA TRP A 13 -13.06 7.49 2.17
C TRP A 13 -12.03 6.82 1.24
N PRO A 14 -11.43 7.53 0.26
CA PRO A 14 -10.31 7.00 -0.52
C PRO A 14 -9.14 6.49 0.33
N ILE A 15 -8.74 7.22 1.39
CA ILE A 15 -7.64 6.81 2.28
C ILE A 15 -7.98 5.50 3.00
N PHE A 16 -9.22 5.36 3.46
CA PHE A 16 -9.70 4.13 4.10
C PHE A 16 -9.64 2.93 3.15
N PHE A 17 -10.08 3.09 1.90
CA PHE A 17 -9.97 2.02 0.90
C PHE A 17 -8.51 1.68 0.56
N CYS A 18 -7.64 2.68 0.45
CA CYS A 18 -6.20 2.48 0.29
C CYS A 18 -5.61 1.67 1.46
N SER A 19 -6.04 1.95 2.69
CA SER A 19 -5.59 1.23 3.89
C SER A 19 -6.03 -0.23 3.88
N ILE A 20 -7.30 -0.51 3.58
CA ILE A 20 -7.82 -1.89 3.48
C ILE A 20 -7.09 -2.65 2.37
N GLY A 21 -6.93 -2.03 1.19
CA GLY A 21 -6.24 -2.64 0.05
C GLY A 21 -4.77 -2.95 0.37
N ALA A 22 -4.06 -2.02 1.01
CA ALA A 22 -2.69 -2.22 1.45
C ALA A 22 -2.59 -3.37 2.46
N LEU A 23 -3.45 -3.41 3.47
CA LEU A 23 -3.46 -4.47 4.47
C LEU A 23 -3.74 -5.84 3.85
N ALA A 24 -4.73 -5.93 2.95
CA ALA A 24 -5.05 -7.17 2.24
C ALA A 24 -3.85 -7.67 1.41
N LEU A 25 -3.16 -6.78 0.70
CA LEU A 25 -1.96 -7.12 -0.06
C LEU A 25 -0.80 -7.54 0.85
N ILE A 26 -0.58 -6.85 1.97
CA ILE A 26 0.45 -7.19 2.97
C ILE A 26 0.21 -8.59 3.53
N ILE A 27 -1.03 -8.91 3.91
CA ILE A 27 -1.38 -10.23 4.45
C ILE A 27 -1.20 -11.30 3.37
N ALA A 28 -1.75 -11.09 2.16
CA ALA A 28 -1.66 -12.05 1.08
C ALA A 28 -0.19 -12.34 0.69
N LYS A 29 0.63 -11.29 0.60
CA LYS A 29 2.05 -11.42 0.24
C LYS A 29 2.90 -11.96 1.38
N GLY A 30 2.61 -11.58 2.62
CA GLY A 30 3.25 -12.12 3.80
C GLY A 30 3.06 -13.64 3.88
N LEU A 31 1.82 -14.11 3.69
CA LEU A 31 1.51 -15.55 3.67
C LEU A 31 2.15 -16.27 2.47
N GLN A 32 2.10 -15.67 1.27
CA GLN A 32 2.75 -16.25 0.08
C GLN A 32 4.26 -16.38 0.29
N PHE A 33 4.93 -15.32 0.76
CA PHE A 33 6.37 -15.30 0.95
C PHE A 33 6.82 -16.23 2.07
N GLN A 34 6.08 -16.30 3.18
CA GLN A 34 6.32 -17.29 4.23
C GLN A 34 6.13 -18.72 3.73
N SER A 35 5.13 -18.98 2.87
CA SER A 35 4.94 -20.30 2.26
C SER A 35 6.13 -20.69 1.38
N VAL A 36 6.60 -19.75 0.55
CA VAL A 36 7.77 -19.96 -0.33
C VAL A 36 9.03 -20.20 0.51
N LEU A 37 9.33 -19.34 1.50
CA LEU A 37 10.48 -19.49 2.39
C LEU A 37 10.46 -20.81 3.17
N ARG A 38 9.28 -21.24 3.64
CA ARG A 38 9.13 -22.52 4.34
C ARG A 38 9.35 -23.72 3.41
N ASN A 39 9.02 -23.58 2.13
CA ASN A 39 9.25 -24.61 1.12
C ASN A 39 10.70 -24.62 0.61
N LEU A 40 11.38 -23.46 0.60
CA LEU A 40 12.83 -23.32 0.42
C LEU A 40 13.57 -23.56 1.76
N SER A 41 13.29 -24.69 2.40
CA SER A 41 14.01 -25.16 3.59
C SER A 41 15.54 -25.17 3.35
N PRO A 42 16.38 -24.92 4.37
CA PRO A 42 17.84 -24.83 4.23
C PRO A 42 18.57 -26.10 3.73
N SER A 43 17.87 -27.21 3.54
CA SER A 43 18.41 -28.46 3.00
C SER A 43 18.14 -28.57 1.48
N PRO A 44 19.19 -28.51 0.62
CA PRO A 44 19.07 -28.62 -0.83
C PRO A 44 18.33 -29.90 -1.28
N ASP A 45 18.54 -30.99 -0.56
CA ASP A 45 17.96 -32.31 -0.86
C ASP A 45 16.43 -32.31 -0.76
N LEU A 46 15.86 -31.55 0.19
CA LEU A 46 14.41 -31.44 0.35
C LEU A 46 13.75 -30.58 -0.74
N VAL A 47 14.49 -29.62 -1.31
CA VAL A 47 13.99 -28.73 -2.36
C VAL A 47 13.88 -29.49 -3.69
N LEU A 48 14.84 -30.37 -3.97
CA LEU A 48 14.81 -31.28 -5.11
C LEU A 48 13.68 -32.31 -5.00
N GLU A 49 13.40 -32.80 -3.79
CA GLU A 49 12.34 -33.79 -3.54
C GLU A 49 10.93 -33.19 -3.60
N LYS A 50 10.72 -31.99 -3.06
CA LYS A 50 9.39 -31.34 -3.03
C LYS A 50 9.01 -30.59 -4.30
N GLN A 51 9.99 -30.25 -5.15
CA GLN A 51 9.83 -29.40 -6.34
C GLN A 51 8.75 -28.31 -6.16
N PRO A 52 8.93 -27.34 -5.24
CA PRO A 52 7.95 -26.29 -5.04
C PRO A 52 7.70 -25.55 -6.36
N ALA A 53 6.45 -25.11 -6.58
CA ALA A 53 5.99 -24.56 -7.86
C ALA A 53 6.84 -23.40 -8.38
N GLU A 54 7.54 -22.70 -7.47
CA GLU A 54 8.40 -21.56 -7.76
C GLU A 54 9.80 -21.97 -8.26
N VAL A 55 10.35 -23.11 -7.82
CA VAL A 55 11.72 -23.56 -8.13
C VAL A 55 11.74 -24.72 -9.12
N GLY A 56 10.65 -25.49 -9.22
CA GLY A 56 10.49 -26.60 -10.17
C GLY A 56 10.89 -26.23 -11.61
N PRO A 57 10.42 -25.10 -12.18
CA PRO A 57 10.82 -24.69 -13.53
C PRO A 57 12.32 -24.38 -13.69
N ILE A 58 13.00 -23.97 -12.61
CA ILE A 58 14.44 -23.71 -12.60
C ILE A 58 15.20 -25.04 -12.59
N ILE A 59 14.79 -25.97 -11.73
CA ILE A 59 15.37 -27.32 -11.62
C ILE A 59 15.20 -28.08 -12.94
N GLU A 60 14.00 -28.07 -13.52
CA GLU A 60 13.71 -28.68 -14.83
C GLU A 60 14.59 -28.08 -15.93
N GLY A 61 14.84 -26.77 -15.87
CA GLY A 61 15.74 -26.10 -16.80
C GLY A 61 17.18 -26.59 -16.70
N ILE A 62 17.66 -26.81 -15.47
CA ILE A 62 18.99 -27.35 -15.20
C ILE A 62 19.09 -28.81 -15.66
N GLU A 63 18.08 -29.64 -15.36
CA GLU A 63 18.03 -31.06 -15.78
C GLU A 63 18.01 -31.22 -17.30
N LYS A 64 17.39 -30.27 -18.01
CA LYS A 64 17.40 -30.22 -19.49
C LYS A 64 18.71 -29.70 -20.08
N GLY A 65 19.69 -29.33 -19.26
CA GLY A 65 20.98 -28.80 -19.71
C GLY A 65 20.88 -27.42 -20.36
N LEU A 66 19.92 -26.59 -19.94
CA LEU A 66 19.82 -25.21 -20.43
C LEU A 66 21.05 -24.39 -20.05
N ASP A 67 21.38 -23.40 -20.89
CA ASP A 67 22.45 -22.44 -20.63
C ASP A 67 22.13 -21.56 -19.41
N GLU A 68 23.16 -21.05 -18.74
CA GLU A 68 23.04 -20.20 -17.54
C GLU A 68 22.08 -19.03 -17.78
N LYS A 69 22.16 -18.41 -18.96
CA LYS A 69 21.27 -17.29 -19.35
C LYS A 69 19.80 -17.70 -19.40
N GLN A 70 19.52 -18.92 -19.86
CA GLN A 70 18.15 -19.43 -19.97
C GLN A 70 17.58 -19.76 -18.59
N VAL A 71 18.39 -20.38 -17.72
CA VAL A 71 18.02 -20.65 -16.32
C VAL A 71 17.78 -19.33 -15.57
N ALA A 72 18.66 -18.34 -15.73
CA ALA A 72 18.49 -17.02 -15.14
C ALA A 72 17.22 -16.30 -15.63
N PHE A 73 16.87 -16.46 -16.91
CA PHE A 73 15.63 -15.92 -17.47
C PHE A 73 14.39 -16.55 -16.83
N ILE A 74 14.39 -17.88 -16.64
CA ILE A 74 13.30 -18.61 -15.96
C ILE A 74 13.18 -18.13 -14.52
N GLY A 75 14.29 -18.04 -13.78
CA GLY A 75 14.30 -17.52 -12.40
C GLY A 75 13.75 -16.10 -12.29
N SER A 76 14.17 -15.21 -13.19
CA SER A 76 13.66 -13.83 -13.27
C SER A 76 12.16 -13.75 -13.54
N ARG A 77 11.60 -14.73 -14.27
CA ARG A 77 10.15 -14.83 -14.49
C ARG A 77 9.41 -15.25 -13.22
N GLN A 78 9.97 -16.20 -12.46
CA GLN A 78 9.38 -16.64 -11.19
C GLN A 78 9.37 -15.51 -10.15
N ILE A 79 10.49 -14.79 -10.01
CA ILE A 79 10.59 -13.63 -9.11
C ILE A 79 9.55 -12.57 -9.46
N ARG A 80 9.40 -12.22 -10.75
CA ARG A 80 8.35 -11.27 -11.18
C ARG A 80 6.93 -11.73 -10.84
N GLY A 81 6.68 -13.05 -10.86
CA GLY A 81 5.42 -13.61 -10.39
C GLY A 81 5.17 -13.35 -8.90
N LEU A 82 6.21 -13.50 -8.07
CA LEU A 82 6.16 -13.24 -6.63
C LEU A 82 5.99 -11.75 -6.32
N GLU A 83 6.64 -10.87 -7.08
CA GLU A 83 6.55 -9.40 -6.92
C GLU A 83 5.20 -8.82 -7.34
N LYS A 84 4.36 -9.58 -8.06
CA LYS A 84 3.05 -9.10 -8.54
C LYS A 84 2.20 -8.56 -7.39
N GLY A 85 1.83 -7.27 -7.45
CA GLY A 85 1.04 -6.60 -6.41
C GLY A 85 1.86 -5.73 -5.46
N LEU A 86 3.17 -5.93 -5.35
CA LEU A 86 4.05 -5.02 -4.60
C LEU A 86 4.10 -3.62 -5.22
N GLY A 87 3.98 -3.53 -6.56
CA GLY A 87 3.87 -2.24 -7.24
C GLY A 87 2.63 -1.43 -6.83
N ILE A 88 1.52 -2.09 -6.51
CA ILE A 88 0.31 -1.42 -6.00
C ILE A 88 0.55 -0.90 -4.58
N LEU A 89 1.23 -1.68 -3.74
CA LEU A 89 1.61 -1.24 -2.40
C LEU A 89 2.54 -0.01 -2.44
N SER A 90 3.49 0.01 -3.39
CA SER A 90 4.36 1.16 -3.64
C SER A 90 3.60 2.39 -4.14
N LEU A 91 2.52 2.19 -4.90
CA LEU A 91 1.67 3.29 -5.33
C LEU A 91 0.87 3.86 -4.16
N ILE A 92 0.30 3.00 -3.31
CA ILE A 92 -0.48 3.41 -2.13
C ILE A 92 0.40 4.19 -1.15
N SER A 93 1.67 3.81 -0.95
CA SER A 93 2.58 4.54 -0.05
C SER A 93 2.86 5.97 -0.49
N VAL A 94 2.74 6.27 -1.78
CA VAL A 94 2.91 7.62 -2.34
C VAL A 94 1.58 8.37 -2.36
N ILE A 95 0.49 7.74 -2.82
CA ILE A 95 -0.80 8.42 -2.99
C ILE A 95 -1.49 8.71 -1.64
N ALA A 96 -1.42 7.80 -0.66
CA ALA A 96 -2.15 7.97 0.60
C ALA A 96 -1.71 9.23 1.39
N PRO A 97 -0.40 9.53 1.55
CA PRO A 97 0.03 10.78 2.19
C PRO A 97 -0.37 12.03 1.41
N LEU A 98 -0.33 11.98 0.07
CA LEU A 98 -0.75 13.10 -0.78
C LEU A 98 -2.26 13.37 -0.64
N LEU A 99 -3.07 12.32 -0.53
CA LEU A 99 -4.50 12.46 -0.23
C LEU A 99 -4.71 13.09 1.15
N GLY A 100 -4.01 12.64 2.19
CA GLY A 100 -4.07 13.27 3.53
C GLY A 100 -3.72 14.76 3.47
N PHE A 101 -2.62 15.11 2.81
CA PHE A 101 -2.22 16.51 2.57
C PHE A 101 -3.29 17.33 1.85
N THR A 102 -3.97 16.76 0.85
CA THR A 102 -5.08 17.46 0.17
C THR A 102 -6.27 17.67 1.11
N GLY A 103 -6.54 16.74 2.03
CA GLY A 103 -7.53 16.90 3.09
C GLY A 103 -7.19 18.06 4.03
N THR A 104 -5.93 18.16 4.45
CA THR A 104 -5.49 19.24 5.34
C THR A 104 -5.60 20.61 4.68
N VAL A 105 -5.19 20.72 3.42
CA VAL A 105 -5.28 21.97 2.64
C VAL A 105 -6.72 22.37 2.40
N THR A 106 -7.59 21.43 2.03
CA THR A 106 -9.01 21.73 1.80
C THR A 106 -9.73 22.17 3.07
N GLY A 107 -9.45 21.56 4.23
CA GLY A 107 -10.00 21.98 5.52
C GLY A 107 -9.53 23.39 5.93
N MET A 108 -8.24 23.72 5.70
CA MET A 108 -7.75 25.08 5.93
C MET A 108 -8.41 26.12 5.01
N ILE A 109 -8.61 25.80 3.73
CA ILE A 109 -9.31 26.69 2.78
C ILE A 109 -10.74 26.96 3.26
N GLN A 110 -11.46 25.94 3.72
CA GLN A 110 -12.81 26.10 4.28
C GLN A 110 -12.81 27.00 5.52
N ALA A 111 -11.84 26.83 6.43
CA ALA A 111 -11.70 27.66 7.62
C ALA A 111 -11.53 29.15 7.27
N PHE A 112 -10.73 29.47 6.25
CA PHE A 112 -10.55 30.85 5.79
C PHE A 112 -11.76 31.40 5.01
N MET A 113 -12.51 30.58 4.27
CA MET A 113 -13.75 31.01 3.62
C MET A 113 -14.82 31.45 4.63
N VAL A 114 -14.92 30.78 5.79
CA VAL A 114 -15.82 31.19 6.88
C VAL A 114 -15.48 32.61 7.35
N ILE A 115 -14.19 32.92 7.54
CA ILE A 115 -13.76 34.27 7.91
C ILE A 115 -14.12 35.29 6.83
N ALA A 116 -13.82 34.98 5.56
CA ALA A 116 -14.04 35.90 4.44
C ALA A 116 -15.53 36.24 4.24
N SER A 117 -16.43 35.29 4.52
CA SER A 117 -17.89 35.48 4.42
C SER A 117 -18.47 36.36 5.55
N HIS A 118 -17.75 36.55 6.66
CA HIS A 118 -18.17 37.42 7.76
C HIS A 118 -17.63 38.84 7.57
N SER A 119 -18.23 39.60 6.66
CA SER A 119 -17.74 40.91 6.20
C SER A 119 -18.01 42.11 7.13
N GLY A 120 -18.14 41.95 8.46
CA GLY A 120 -18.65 43.07 9.27
C GLY A 120 -18.40 43.14 10.79
N GLY A 121 -17.74 42.19 11.45
CA GLY A 121 -17.46 42.37 12.88
C GLY A 121 -16.91 41.12 13.57
N ARG A 122 -15.88 41.34 14.41
CA ARG A 122 -15.20 40.39 15.31
C ARG A 122 -15.10 38.95 14.77
N VAL A 123 -13.92 38.63 14.21
CA VAL A 123 -13.52 37.24 13.97
C VAL A 123 -13.23 36.58 15.30
N GLU A 124 -14.14 35.74 15.78
CA GLU A 124 -13.91 34.90 16.96
C GLU A 124 -12.99 33.72 16.58
N PRO A 125 -11.89 33.46 17.32
CA PRO A 125 -10.94 32.38 17.01
C PRO A 125 -11.59 30.98 16.94
N SER A 126 -12.71 30.78 17.62
CA SER A 126 -13.48 29.54 17.61
C SER A 126 -14.04 29.17 16.22
N MET A 127 -14.30 30.15 15.36
CA MET A 127 -14.83 29.91 14.00
C MET A 127 -13.82 29.23 13.08
N VAL A 128 -12.52 29.47 13.31
CA VAL A 128 -11.42 28.93 12.49
C VAL A 128 -10.90 27.61 13.07
N ALA A 129 -10.95 27.49 14.40
CA ALA A 129 -10.43 26.33 15.12
C ALA A 129 -11.07 25.00 14.67
N GLY A 130 -12.37 25.01 14.34
CA GLY A 130 -13.07 23.82 13.86
C GLY A 130 -12.53 23.28 12.53
N GLY A 131 -12.35 24.15 11.53
CA GLY A 131 -11.86 23.74 10.20
C GLY A 131 -10.38 23.34 10.20
N ILE A 132 -9.56 23.98 11.05
CA ILE A 132 -8.16 23.55 11.26
C ILE A 132 -8.11 22.21 11.99
N TYR A 133 -8.97 22.00 12.98
CA TYR A 133 -9.04 20.74 13.71
C TYR A 133 -9.42 19.57 12.79
N GLU A 134 -10.40 19.78 11.92
CA GLU A 134 -10.82 18.82 10.90
C GLU A 134 -9.68 18.49 9.91
N ALA A 135 -8.97 19.53 9.45
CA ALA A 135 -7.81 19.38 8.58
C ALA A 135 -6.70 18.51 9.18
N LEU A 136 -6.52 18.51 10.51
CA LEU A 136 -5.46 17.73 11.17
C LEU A 136 -5.83 16.27 11.44
N ILE A 137 -7.10 15.90 11.27
CA ILE A 137 -7.57 14.51 11.46
C ILE A 137 -7.36 13.67 10.19
N THR A 138 -7.30 14.32 9.03
CA THR A 138 -7.24 13.68 7.69
C THR A 138 -5.81 13.35 7.30
#